data_AF-A0A1E4LB64-F1
#
_entry.id   AF-A0A1E4LB64-F1
#
_cell.length_a   1.000
_cell.length_b   1.000
_cell.length_c   1.000
_cell.angle_alpha   90.00
_cell.angle_beta   90.00
_cell.angle_gamma   90.00
#
_symmetry.space_group_name_H-M   'P 1'
#
loop_
_entity.id
_entity.type
_entity.pdbx_description
1 polymer ?
#
loop_
_entity_poly.entity_id
_entity_poly.type
_entity_poly.pdbx_seq_one_letter_code
_entity_poly.pdbx_strand_id
1 'polypeptide(L)' 'MHPGPLNRGIEVDDVAADGDHSVITTQIENGIFVRMASLYWVFTSEAKPSSPPELKVKTAKAKTPAKAKRTAAGAKKK' A
#
# COMPACT_ATOMS: atom_id res chain seq x y z
N MET A 1 -8.45 -2.37 -3.97
CA MET A 1 -8.70 -0.94 -4.23
C MET A 1 -10.04 -0.61 -3.60
N HIS A 2 -10.12 0.44 -2.81
CA HIS A 2 -11.37 0.92 -2.24
C HIS A 2 -11.31 2.46 -2.19
N PRO A 3 -12.08 3.16 -3.04
CA PRO A 3 -12.14 4.61 -3.00
C PRO A 3 -13.03 5.05 -1.82
N GLY A 4 -12.55 5.99 -1.00
CA GLY A 4 -13.36 6.62 0.04
C GLY A 4 -13.15 6.04 1.45
N PRO A 5 -13.83 6.64 2.46
CA PRO A 5 -13.74 6.18 3.83
C PRO A 5 -14.27 4.73 3.93
N LEU A 6 -13.40 3.84 4.39
CA LEU A 6 -13.65 2.40 4.48
C LEU A 6 -14.37 2.06 5.78
N ASN A 7 -15.60 1.53 5.70
CA ASN A 7 -16.30 1.02 6.87
C ASN A 7 -15.94 -0.45 7.13
N ARG A 8 -14.96 -0.66 8.03
CA ARG A 8 -14.48 -2.00 8.43
C ARG A 8 -15.57 -2.83 9.11
N GLY A 9 -15.62 -4.12 8.79
CA GLY A 9 -16.61 -5.05 9.32
C GLY A 9 -18.03 -4.89 8.76
N ILE A 10 -18.25 -3.90 7.89
CA ILE A 10 -19.53 -3.68 7.18
C ILE A 10 -19.32 -3.87 5.67
N GLU A 11 -18.38 -3.12 5.10
CA GLU A 11 -18.12 -3.12 3.65
C GLU A 11 -17.05 -4.12 3.27
N VAL A 12 -16.04 -4.29 4.14
CA VAL A 12 -14.88 -5.15 3.93
C VAL A 12 -14.43 -5.71 5.28
N ASP A 13 -14.10 -6.99 5.29
CA ASP A 13 -13.47 -7.66 6.42
C ASP A 13 -12.02 -7.18 6.62
N ASP A 14 -11.56 -7.11 7.86
CA ASP A 14 -10.21 -6.66 8.19
C ASP A 14 -9.11 -7.50 7.51
N VAL A 15 -9.30 -8.82 7.37
CA VAL A 15 -8.29 -9.67 6.70
C VAL A 15 -8.19 -9.37 5.21
N ALA A 16 -9.25 -8.85 4.60
CA ALA A 16 -9.25 -8.42 3.20
C ALA A 16 -8.75 -6.97 3.06
N ALA A 17 -9.05 -6.10 4.03
CA ALA A 17 -8.58 -4.72 4.04
C ALA A 17 -7.06 -4.61 4.18
N ASP A 18 -6.45 -5.44 5.03
CA ASP A 18 -5.03 -5.34 5.41
C ASP A 18 -4.21 -6.59 5.01
N GLY A 19 -4.79 -7.51 4.25
CA GLY A 19 -4.11 -8.72 3.79
C GLY A 19 -2.99 -8.45 2.78
N ASP A 20 -2.15 -9.47 2.52
CA ASP A 20 -0.95 -9.36 1.67
C ASP A 20 -1.22 -8.90 0.22
N HIS A 21 -2.45 -9.10 -0.27
CA HIS A 21 -2.88 -8.68 -1.60
C HIS A 21 -3.67 -7.36 -1.59
N SER A 22 -3.85 -6.74 -0.42
CA SER A 22 -4.52 -5.46 -0.33
C SER A 22 -3.65 -4.34 -0.90
N VAL A 23 -4.28 -3.50 -1.71
CA VAL A 23 -3.67 -2.31 -2.31
C VAL A 23 -4.35 -1.03 -1.85
N ILE A 24 -5.20 -1.10 -0.81
CA ILE A 24 -5.98 0.06 -0.32
C ILE A 24 -5.05 1.16 0.20
N THR A 25 -4.08 0.80 1.04
CA THR A 25 -3.10 1.76 1.57
C THR A 25 -2.25 2.36 0.45
N THR A 26 -1.71 1.52 -0.42
CA THR A 26 -0.88 1.95 -1.56
C THR A 26 -1.65 2.89 -2.51
N GLN A 27 -2.94 2.64 -2.75
CA GLN A 27 -3.80 3.53 -3.52
C GLN A 27 -3.90 4.92 -2.89
N ILE A 28 -4.15 5.00 -1.57
CA ILE A 28 -4.34 6.27 -0.86
C ILE A 28 -3.04 7.07 -0.87
N GLU A 29 -1.91 6.42 -0.60
CA GLU A 29 -0.57 7.02 -0.66
C GLU A 29 -0.28 7.58 -2.06
N ASN A 30 -0.54 6.77 -3.10
CA ASN A 30 -0.37 7.16 -4.49
C ASN A 30 -1.24 8.38 -4.87
N GLY A 31 -2.42 8.53 -4.28
CA GLY A 31 -3.31 9.67 -4.52
C GLY A 31 -2.73 11.02 -4.11
N ILE A 32 -1.76 11.06 -3.19
CA ILE A 32 -1.04 12.31 -2.86
C ILE A 32 -0.11 12.68 -4.01
N PHE A 33 0.72 11.73 -4.46
CA PHE A 33 1.69 11.96 -5.53
C PHE A 33 1.03 12.39 -6.83
N VAL A 34 -0.10 11.76 -7.20
CA VAL A 34 -0.87 12.13 -8.39
C VAL A 34 -1.37 13.57 -8.29
N ARG A 35 -1.96 13.97 -7.16
CA ARG A 35 -2.43 15.36 -6.99
C ARG A 35 -1.29 16.36 -7.03
N MET A 36 -0.16 16.06 -6.38
CA MET A 36 1.01 16.94 -6.43
C MET A 36 1.57 17.08 -7.85
N ALA A 37 1.63 15.98 -8.62
CA ALA A 37 2.05 16.01 -10.01
C ALA A 37 1.09 16.83 -10.89
N SER A 38 -0.22 16.66 -10.72
CA SER A 38 -1.24 17.44 -11.45
C SER A 38 -1.16 18.93 -11.13
N LEU A 39 -1.07 19.30 -9.85
CA LEU A 39 -0.94 20.71 -9.44
C LEU A 39 0.38 21.31 -9.94
N TYR A 40 1.49 20.59 -9.79
CA TYR A 40 2.79 21.00 -10.32
C TYR A 40 2.67 21.29 -11.83
N TRP A 41 2.19 20.33 -12.61
CA TRP A 41 2.05 20.48 -14.06
C TRP A 41 1.22 21.71 -14.46
N VAL A 42 0.08 21.94 -13.80
CA VAL A 42 -0.81 23.08 -14.11
C VAL A 42 -0.15 24.41 -13.75
N PHE A 43 0.55 24.49 -12.62
CA PHE A 43 1.13 25.75 -12.13
C PHE A 43 2.53 26.03 -12.65
N THR A 44 3.24 25.05 -13.22
CA THR A 44 4.62 25.21 -13.72
C THR A 44 4.70 25.03 -15.23
N SER A 45 3.69 25.48 -15.98
CA SER A 45 3.41 25.21 -17.41
C SER A 45 4.54 25.48 -18.44
N GLU A 46 5.76 25.78 -18.02
CA GLU A 46 6.97 25.86 -18.86
C GLU A 46 8.01 24.73 -18.65
N ALA A 47 7.71 23.67 -17.91
CA ALA A 47 8.64 22.54 -17.82
C ALA A 47 7.94 21.22 -18.03
N LYS A 48 8.19 20.61 -19.20
CA LYS A 48 8.15 19.15 -19.32
C LYS A 48 8.99 18.61 -18.14
N PRO A 49 8.42 17.86 -17.18
CA PRO A 49 9.20 17.32 -16.07
C PRO A 49 10.19 16.35 -16.71
N SER A 50 11.45 16.79 -16.85
CA SER A 50 12.52 16.04 -17.50
C SER A 50 12.86 14.78 -16.71
N SER A 51 12.39 14.67 -15.48
CA SER A 51 12.35 13.48 -14.64
C SER A 51 11.36 13.72 -13.50
N PRO A 52 10.70 12.70 -12.93
CA PRO A 52 10.06 12.84 -11.63
C PRO A 52 11.08 13.42 -10.64
N PRO A 53 10.70 14.36 -9.75
CA PRO A 53 11.59 14.79 -8.70
C PRO A 53 12.03 13.55 -7.93
N GLU A 54 13.35 13.35 -7.84
CA GLU A 54 13.95 12.19 -7.17
C GLU A 54 13.65 12.29 -5.67
N LEU A 55 12.48 11.78 -5.28
CA LEU A 55 12.07 11.68 -3.89
C LEU A 55 13.04 10.69 -3.25
N LYS A 56 13.99 11.21 -2.47
CA LYS A 56 14.83 10.43 -1.57
C LYS A 56 13.97 9.84 -0.46
N VAL A 57 13.16 8.85 -0.81
CA VAL A 57 12.42 8.04 0.14
C VAL A 57 13.47 7.28 0.94
N LYS A 58 13.63 7.63 2.22
CA LYS A 58 14.35 6.78 3.16
C LYS A 58 13.56 5.48 3.21
N THR A 59 14.01 4.45 2.51
CA THR A 59 13.45 3.11 2.59
C THR A 59 13.57 2.64 4.03
N ALA A 60 12.47 2.74 4.77
CA ALA A 60 12.34 2.00 6.02
C ALA A 60 12.39 0.53 5.63
N LYS A 61 13.43 -0.16 6.11
CA LYS A 61 13.67 -1.58 5.86
C LYS A 61 12.38 -2.34 6.19
N ALA A 62 11.73 -2.91 5.17
CA ALA A 62 10.58 -3.78 5.37
C ALA A 62 10.97 -4.86 6.37
N LYS A 63 10.36 -4.84 7.56
CA LYS A 63 10.54 -5.89 8.57
C LYS A 63 9.85 -7.12 8.01
N THR A 64 10.62 -8.05 7.46
CA THR A 64 10.14 -9.34 6.99
C THR A 64 9.24 -9.96 8.07
N PRO A 65 7.98 -10.33 7.77
CA PRO A 65 7.17 -11.05 8.73
C PRO A 65 7.87 -12.39 8.99
N ALA A 66 8.21 -12.62 10.26
CA ALA A 66 8.83 -13.86 10.69
C ALA A 66 7.91 -15.03 10.32
N LYS A 67 8.42 -15.94 9.49
CA LYS A 67 7.72 -17.14 9.02
C LYS A 67 7.23 -17.93 10.25
N ALA A 68 5.92 -17.91 10.51
CA ALA A 68 5.30 -18.70 11.57
C ALA A 68 5.60 -20.19 11.32
N LYS A 69 6.36 -20.78 12.24
CA LYS A 69 6.73 -22.20 12.24
C LYS A 69 5.45 -23.03 12.37
N ARG A 70 4.95 -23.58 11.26
CA ARG A 70 3.90 -24.61 11.27
C ARG A 70 4.44 -25.83 12.02
N THR A 71 4.11 -25.97 13.30
CA THR A 71 4.33 -27.21 14.03
C THR A 71 3.31 -28.23 13.55
N ALA A 72 3.75 -29.21 12.76
CA ALA A 72 2.99 -30.41 12.51
C ALA A 72 2.94 -31.21 13.82
N ALA A 73 1.77 -31.25 14.46
CA ALA A 73 1.51 -32.11 15.60
C ALA A 73 0.40 -33.11 15.22
N GLY A 74 0.73 -34.39 15.33
CA GLY A 74 -0.26 -35.38 15.77
C GLY A 74 -0.91 -36.27 14.71
N ALA A 75 -0.12 -36.95 13.88
CA ALA A 75 -0.55 -38.26 13.38
C ALA A 75 -0.39 -39.28 14.52
N LYS A 76 -1.49 -39.68 15.17
CA LYS A 76 -1.59 -40.98 15.85
C LYS A 76 -3.00 -41.54 15.68
N LYS A 77 -3.09 -42.43 14.71
CA LYS A 77 -4.18 -43.39 14.51
C LYS A 77 -3.87 -44.59 15.42
N LYS A 78 -4.69 -44.85 16.42
CA LYS A 78 -4.94 -46.16 17.02
C LYS A 78 -6.36 -46.17 17.57
#